data_AF-M7UB24-F1
#
_entry.id   AF-M7UB24-F1
#
_cell.length_a   1.000
_cell.length_b   1.000
_cell.length_c   1.000
_cell.angle_alpha   90.00
_cell.angle_beta   90.00
_cell.angle_gamma   90.00
#
_symmetry.space_group_name_H-M   'P 1'
#
loop_
_entity.id
_entity.type
_entity.pdbx_description
1 polymer ?
#
loop_
_entity_poly.entity_id
_entity_poly.type
_entity_poly.pdbx_seq_one_letter_code
_entity_poly.pdbx_strand_id
1 'polypeptide(L)'
;MTPSADQGPDRKRKQHQGGRAPKRQKAYKPKPVKEGSSEEVLIADVRALFEAQKISNASQVPIENGNAESANVENGAGQEGSASAETAPVAVETQVEEALPERFTEIEVKVVEISSTGDGLALHPPTNRIYVVPFSVPGDIVKAKVITHFPRDNYSLADFVSVVQPSPLRDDSRVNCKYFSKCSGCQFQMLDYSEQLKHKKSIVEKAYKNFSQLPSELVPAILDTIGSPLQYEYRTKLTPHFDGPPGYRSRANRRSDTKAAFDKVPEIGFMQKGKRATLDIEDCPIGTDAVRMGMKVERKRVAEELHKYQRGATILLRESTKRIYKGDAEYQEDMETPPNTIKVTTPEYTDLKTCITDNKGESTEYIDSFLFTSIAGSFFQNNNSILPVFTQYIRDHALPPPGSYSPDLPKIQYLIDAYSGSGLFTITLSSLFKSSTGIDISDASIISARRNAELNKLDASRCSFMAADAPKLFKQVTYPKDETVVVIDPPRKGCDESFLSQLLKFGPRRVVYVSCNVHTQARDVGVLVNGSEEGVRYEIESLRGFDFFPQTGHVEGVAVLSRVDGEVKGGDAEMVDGKEEVAKEEPTEPEPAKEEPVLNEIKMSE
;
A
#
# COMPACT_ATOMS: atom_id res chain seq x y z
N MET A 1 -52.15 -55.91 52.68
CA MET A 1 -51.09 -56.46 51.80
C MET A 1 -50.84 -55.45 50.69
N THR A 2 -49.62 -54.93 50.63
CA THR A 2 -48.99 -54.11 49.56
C THR A 2 -48.88 -54.88 48.23
N PRO A 3 -48.32 -54.34 47.12
CA PRO A 3 -47.82 -52.98 46.78
C PRO A 3 -48.48 -52.45 45.46
N SER A 4 -48.15 -51.34 44.78
CA SER A 4 -46.90 -50.59 44.64
C SER A 4 -47.15 -49.15 44.17
N ALA A 5 -46.26 -48.25 44.60
CA ALA A 5 -46.11 -46.87 44.15
C ALA A 5 -44.90 -46.75 43.21
N ASP A 6 -44.86 -45.71 42.38
CA ASP A 6 -43.58 -45.09 41.97
C ASP A 6 -43.75 -43.56 41.79
N GLN A 7 -42.76 -42.83 42.30
CA GLN A 7 -42.70 -41.38 42.51
C GLN A 7 -41.69 -40.76 41.55
N GLY A 8 -41.92 -39.51 41.13
CA GLY A 8 -40.84 -38.65 40.62
C GLY A 8 -39.88 -38.22 41.75
N PRO A 9 -38.67 -37.73 41.42
CA PRO A 9 -38.20 -36.57 42.18
C PRO A 9 -37.27 -35.57 41.45
N ASP A 10 -37.41 -34.33 41.92
CA ASP A 10 -36.42 -33.31 42.30
C ASP A 10 -35.62 -32.42 41.32
N ARG A 11 -35.85 -31.12 41.54
CA ARG A 11 -35.02 -29.98 41.14
C ARG A 11 -33.83 -29.84 42.09
N LYS A 12 -32.59 -29.95 41.60
CA LYS A 12 -31.39 -29.49 42.33
C LYS A 12 -30.83 -28.18 41.77
N ARG A 13 -30.91 -27.13 42.60
CA ARG A 13 -30.14 -25.88 42.52
C ARG A 13 -28.63 -26.19 42.39
N LYS A 14 -27.95 -25.64 41.39
CA LYS A 14 -26.46 -25.60 41.37
C LYS A 14 -25.97 -24.27 41.95
N GLN A 15 -25.23 -24.39 43.05
CA GLN A 15 -24.50 -23.33 43.74
C GLN A 15 -23.37 -22.76 42.87
N HIS A 16 -23.14 -21.45 43.00
CA HIS A 16 -21.90 -20.79 42.62
C HIS A 16 -20.73 -21.36 43.43
N GLN A 17 -19.68 -21.80 42.75
CA GLN A 17 -18.33 -21.91 43.32
C GLN A 17 -17.38 -21.09 42.45
N GLY A 18 -16.74 -20.10 43.08
CA GLY A 18 -15.65 -19.33 42.49
C GLY A 18 -14.38 -20.17 42.42
N GLY A 19 -13.91 -20.41 41.20
CA GLY A 19 -12.59 -20.96 40.91
C GLY A 19 -11.85 -19.99 40.00
N ARG A 20 -10.80 -19.35 40.51
CA ARG A 20 -9.93 -18.43 39.77
C ARG A 20 -9.09 -19.27 38.80
N ALA A 21 -9.51 -19.35 37.54
CA ALA A 21 -8.75 -20.03 36.50
C ALA A 21 -7.34 -19.40 36.39
N PRO A 22 -6.27 -20.20 36.28
CA PRO A 22 -4.92 -19.67 36.16
C PRO A 22 -4.81 -18.83 34.89
N LYS A 23 -4.25 -17.63 35.02
CA LYS A 23 -3.96 -16.73 33.89
C LYS A 23 -3.22 -17.54 32.82
N ARG A 24 -3.84 -17.72 31.65
CA ARG A 24 -3.15 -18.16 30.43
C ARG A 24 -1.92 -17.28 30.27
N GLN A 25 -0.74 -17.83 30.56
CA GLN A 25 0.52 -17.25 30.12
C GLN A 25 0.42 -17.19 28.60
N LYS A 26 0.37 -15.97 28.05
CA LYS A 26 0.50 -15.77 26.61
C LYS A 26 1.87 -16.35 26.26
N ALA A 27 1.87 -17.48 25.54
CA ALA A 27 3.06 -17.96 24.88
C ALA A 27 3.64 -16.78 24.09
N TYR A 28 4.92 -16.50 24.32
CA TYR A 28 5.67 -15.54 23.55
C TYR A 28 5.59 -15.98 22.08
N LYS A 29 4.72 -15.32 21.31
CA LYS A 29 4.78 -15.43 19.86
C LYS A 29 6.04 -14.69 19.45
N PRO A 30 6.92 -15.29 18.63
CA PRO A 30 7.99 -14.54 17.99
C PRO A 30 7.38 -13.30 17.33
N LYS A 31 8.08 -12.16 17.38
CA LYS A 31 7.61 -10.92 16.74
C LYS A 31 7.23 -11.26 15.30
N PRO A 32 6.03 -10.91 14.82
CA PRO A 32 5.69 -11.14 13.42
C PRO A 32 6.72 -10.39 12.57
N VAL A 33 7.11 -11.00 11.45
CA VAL A 33 7.80 -10.29 10.36
C VAL A 33 7.02 -9.00 10.11
N LYS A 34 7.70 -7.84 10.05
CA LYS A 34 7.05 -6.52 9.88
C LYS A 34 5.94 -6.65 8.83
N GLU A 35 4.69 -6.49 9.22
CA GLU A 35 3.53 -6.78 8.36
C GLU A 35 3.19 -5.61 7.44
N GLY A 36 3.98 -4.52 7.47
CA GLY A 36 3.74 -3.32 6.69
C GLY A 36 2.43 -2.65 7.07
N SER A 37 2.03 -2.77 8.34
CA SER A 37 0.83 -2.11 8.86
C SER A 37 1.03 -0.59 8.88
N SER A 38 -0.06 0.19 8.79
CA SER A 38 0.03 1.66 8.81
C SER A 38 0.74 2.20 10.05
N GLU A 39 0.62 1.51 11.19
CA GLU A 39 1.33 1.88 12.42
C GLU A 39 2.84 1.63 12.31
N GLU A 40 3.26 0.46 11.81
CA GLU A 40 4.69 0.15 11.60
C GLU A 40 5.34 1.09 10.58
N VAL A 41 4.61 1.41 9.51
CA VAL A 41 5.06 2.34 8.46
C VAL A 41 5.25 3.74 9.04
N LEU A 42 4.26 4.26 9.77
CA LEU A 42 4.37 5.56 10.42
C LEU A 42 5.54 5.60 11.42
N ILE A 43 5.71 4.54 12.22
CA ILE A 43 6.81 4.46 13.19
C ILE A 43 8.17 4.45 12.47
N ALA A 44 8.29 3.79 11.32
CA ALA A 44 9.52 3.81 10.53
C ALA A 44 9.88 5.22 10.06
N ASP A 45 8.92 5.98 9.54
CA ASP A 45 9.13 7.38 9.13
C ASP A 45 9.47 8.28 10.32
N VAL A 46 8.72 8.17 11.42
CA VAL A 46 8.97 8.92 12.66
C VAL A 46 10.39 8.69 13.16
N ARG A 47 10.85 7.43 13.19
CA ARG A 47 12.21 7.10 13.65
C ARG A 47 13.27 7.67 12.73
N ALA A 48 13.09 7.54 11.41
CA ALA A 48 14.02 8.10 10.43
C ALA A 48 14.15 9.63 10.58
N LEU A 49 13.04 10.34 10.75
CA LEU A 49 13.04 11.78 10.96
C LEU A 49 13.71 12.16 12.28
N PHE A 50 13.38 11.45 13.35
CA PHE A 50 13.94 11.68 14.68
C PHE A 50 15.46 11.46 14.71
N GLU A 51 15.96 10.43 14.02
CA GLU A 51 17.39 10.17 13.86
C GLU A 51 18.09 11.28 13.06
N ALA A 52 17.49 11.74 11.96
CA ALA A 52 18.02 12.86 11.17
C ALA A 52 18.10 14.17 11.98
N GLN A 53 17.12 14.41 12.86
CA GLN A 53 17.12 15.58 13.75
C GLN A 53 18.24 15.50 14.81
N LYS A 54 18.49 14.32 15.39
CA LYS A 54 19.61 14.13 16.33
C LYS A 54 20.96 14.42 15.68
N ILE A 55 21.16 13.95 14.44
CA ILE A 55 22.39 14.20 13.68
C ILE A 55 22.55 15.71 13.41
N SER A 56 21.47 16.38 13.03
CA SER A 56 21.47 17.83 12.77
C SER A 56 21.83 18.64 14.01
N ASN A 57 21.29 18.27 15.18
CA ASN A 57 21.60 18.95 16.45
C ASN A 57 23.01 18.64 16.96
N ALA A 58 23.54 17.42 16.74
CA ALA A 58 24.92 17.06 17.11
C ALA A 58 25.97 17.81 16.27
N SER A 59 25.64 18.16 15.03
CA SER A 59 26.54 18.89 14.11
C SER A 59 26.58 20.40 14.35
N GLN A 60 25.75 20.94 15.25
CA GLN A 60 25.66 22.38 15.57
C GLN A 60 26.40 22.78 16.86
N VAL A 61 27.20 21.91 17.46
CA VAL A 61 28.06 22.27 18.61
C VAL A 61 29.31 23.03 18.10
N PRO A 62 29.54 24.31 18.47
CA PRO A 62 30.74 25.03 18.05
C PRO A 62 31.98 24.45 18.73
N ILE A 63 33.00 24.09 17.93
CA ILE A 63 34.35 23.88 18.42
C ILE A 63 34.93 25.27 18.75
N GLU A 64 35.05 25.59 20.04
CA GLU A 64 35.82 26.75 20.48
C GLU A 64 37.31 26.53 20.14
N ASN A 65 37.80 27.32 19.20
CA ASN A 65 39.22 27.44 18.89
C ASN A 65 39.96 28.19 20.02
N GLY A 66 40.69 27.45 20.85
CA GLY A 66 41.75 27.98 21.69
C GLY A 66 43.11 27.80 21.01
N ASN A 67 43.69 28.90 20.51
CA ASN A 67 45.04 28.93 19.94
C ASN A 67 46.11 28.94 21.05
N ALA A 68 47.10 28.07 20.85
CA ALA A 68 48.55 28.19 21.12
C ALA A 68 49.05 28.80 22.45
N GLU A 69 49.84 28.01 23.20
CA GLU A 69 51.27 28.29 23.39
C GLU A 69 52.03 27.09 24.00
N SER A 70 53.28 26.99 23.60
CA SER A 70 54.18 25.83 23.68
C SER A 70 55.37 26.09 24.62
N ALA A 71 55.73 25.12 25.48
CA ALA A 71 57.10 24.75 25.92
C ALA A 71 56.99 23.62 27.00
N ASN A 72 57.45 22.38 26.80
CA ASN A 72 58.83 21.85 26.98
C ASN A 72 59.43 22.26 28.35
N VAL A 73 59.81 21.39 29.31
CA VAL A 73 60.82 20.29 29.29
C VAL A 73 60.84 19.51 30.64
N GLU A 74 61.24 18.22 30.57
CA GLU A 74 61.93 17.31 31.54
C GLU A 74 61.27 16.60 32.75
N ASN A 75 61.16 15.27 32.58
CA ASN A 75 61.81 14.14 33.30
C ASN A 75 61.96 14.15 34.83
N GLY A 76 61.42 13.08 35.45
CA GLY A 76 61.87 12.54 36.74
C GLY A 76 61.19 11.20 37.07
N ALA A 77 61.94 10.10 36.96
CA ALA A 77 61.51 8.74 37.25
C ALA A 77 61.41 8.44 38.76
N GLY A 78 60.50 7.54 39.17
CA GLY A 78 60.57 6.90 40.49
C GLY A 78 59.31 6.15 40.97
N GLN A 79 59.37 4.82 40.86
CA GLN A 79 58.85 3.77 41.76
C GLN A 79 57.35 3.40 41.86
N GLU A 80 57.12 2.17 41.39
CA GLU A 80 56.31 1.05 41.95
C GLU A 80 55.35 1.30 43.12
N GLY A 81 54.09 0.88 42.91
CA GLY A 81 53.12 0.65 43.97
C GLY A 81 51.81 0.09 43.42
N SER A 82 51.46 -1.12 43.85
CA SER A 82 50.38 -1.97 43.35
C SER A 82 48.97 -1.56 43.82
N ALA A 83 47.99 -1.93 42.98
CA ALA A 83 46.62 -2.31 43.30
C ALA A 83 45.72 -1.32 44.07
N SER A 84 44.68 -0.81 43.40
CA SER A 84 43.32 -1.37 43.48
C SER A 84 42.33 -0.47 42.75
N ALA A 85 41.34 -1.10 42.13
CA ALA A 85 40.32 -0.48 41.31
C ALA A 85 39.34 0.34 42.17
N GLU A 86 39.19 1.62 41.83
CA GLU A 86 37.99 2.38 42.12
C GLU A 86 37.39 2.87 40.80
N THR A 87 36.28 2.24 40.45
CA THR A 87 35.36 2.65 39.41
C THR A 87 34.83 4.05 39.71
N ALA A 88 35.26 5.04 38.93
CA ALA A 88 34.60 6.33 38.87
C ALA A 88 33.14 6.12 38.40
N PRO A 89 32.15 6.78 39.02
CA PRO A 89 30.76 6.61 38.60
C PRO A 89 30.60 7.21 37.21
N VAL A 90 30.18 6.36 36.26
CA VAL A 90 29.61 6.79 34.99
C VAL A 90 28.49 7.77 35.31
N ALA A 91 28.66 9.02 34.87
CA ALA A 91 27.64 10.04 34.99
C ALA A 91 26.35 9.52 34.35
N VAL A 92 25.36 9.22 35.19
CA VAL A 92 24.00 8.96 34.76
C VAL A 92 23.50 10.28 34.20
N GLU A 93 23.48 10.40 32.88
CA GLU A 93 22.77 11.47 32.20
C GLU A 93 21.33 11.48 32.73
N THR A 94 21.05 12.47 33.55
CA THR A 94 19.74 12.66 34.14
C THR A 94 18.87 13.17 32.99
N GLN A 95 18.06 12.29 32.39
CA GLN A 95 17.08 12.69 31.39
C GLN A 95 16.15 13.71 32.04
N VAL A 96 16.32 14.99 31.68
CA VAL A 96 15.35 16.03 32.01
C VAL A 96 14.05 15.59 31.35
N GLU A 97 13.04 15.28 32.17
CA GLU A 97 11.73 14.86 31.70
C GLU A 97 11.15 16.04 30.89
N GLU A 98 11.20 15.92 29.57
CA GLU A 98 10.77 16.97 28.66
C GLU A 98 9.29 17.27 28.88
N ALA A 99 8.96 18.51 29.23
CA ALA A 99 7.60 18.94 29.51
C ALA A 99 6.78 18.95 28.20
N LEU A 100 6.08 17.85 27.93
CA LEU A 100 5.21 17.73 26.77
C LEU A 100 3.98 18.64 26.92
N PRO A 101 3.48 19.24 25.82
CA PRO A 101 2.23 20.01 25.85
C PRO A 101 1.07 19.18 26.40
N GLU A 102 0.20 19.82 27.20
CA GLU A 102 -0.97 19.14 27.74
C GLU A 102 -1.89 18.64 26.62
N ARG A 103 -2.50 17.47 26.81
CA ARG A 103 -3.45 16.92 25.85
C ARG A 103 -4.61 17.90 25.62
N PHE A 104 -5.08 17.93 24.38
CA PHE A 104 -6.16 18.79 23.90
C PHE A 104 -5.83 20.29 23.86
N THR A 105 -4.58 20.68 24.08
CA THR A 105 -4.11 22.04 23.81
C THR A 105 -3.73 22.22 22.34
N GLU A 106 -3.78 23.47 21.87
CA GLU A 106 -3.35 23.86 20.54
C GLU A 106 -1.91 24.38 20.60
N ILE A 107 -1.07 23.88 19.69
CA ILE A 107 0.32 24.30 19.52
C ILE A 107 0.57 24.65 18.05
N GLU A 108 1.60 25.46 17.81
CA GLU A 108 2.08 25.74 16.46
C GLU A 108 3.27 24.85 16.14
N VAL A 109 3.18 24.09 15.06
CA VAL A 109 4.24 23.16 14.65
C VAL A 109 4.63 23.40 13.21
N LYS A 110 5.91 23.21 12.90
CA LYS A 110 6.44 23.32 11.55
C LYS A 110 6.54 21.94 10.92
N VAL A 111 5.83 21.75 9.82
CA VAL A 111 5.81 20.49 9.07
C VAL A 111 7.09 20.38 8.25
N VAL A 112 7.74 19.22 8.29
CA VAL A 112 9.05 18.98 7.67
C VAL A 112 9.01 17.94 6.56
N GLU A 113 8.12 16.95 6.66
CA GLU A 113 7.87 15.98 5.60
C GLU A 113 6.43 15.46 5.65
N ILE A 114 6.02 14.68 4.64
CA ILE A 114 4.79 13.88 4.68
C ILE A 114 5.20 12.44 4.93
N SER A 115 4.57 11.78 5.90
CA SER A 115 4.78 10.37 6.17
C SER A 115 4.28 9.51 5.01
N SER A 116 4.75 8.27 4.94
CA SER A 116 4.26 7.27 3.98
C SER A 116 2.78 6.90 4.19
N THR A 117 2.19 7.28 5.33
CA THR A 117 0.75 7.15 5.61
C THR A 117 -0.06 8.38 5.16
N GLY A 118 0.60 9.42 4.64
CA GLY A 118 -0.01 10.62 4.06
C GLY A 118 -0.34 11.73 5.07
N ASP A 119 0.17 11.66 6.29
CA ASP A 119 0.01 12.73 7.29
C ASP A 119 1.33 13.51 7.43
N GLY A 120 1.27 14.81 7.69
CA GLY A 120 2.48 15.62 7.88
C GLY A 120 3.21 15.22 9.16
N LEU A 121 4.54 15.15 9.10
CA LEU A 121 5.41 15.02 10.26
C LEU A 121 5.97 16.40 10.58
N ALA A 122 5.74 16.87 11.80
CA ALA A 122 6.05 18.22 12.21
C ALA A 122 6.94 18.23 13.45
N LEU A 123 7.77 19.27 13.52
CA LEU A 123 8.62 19.58 14.65
C LEU A 123 7.99 20.72 15.45
N HIS A 124 8.12 20.62 16.76
CA HIS A 124 7.76 21.66 17.71
C HIS A 124 9.04 22.07 18.44
N PRO A 125 9.64 23.25 18.16
CA PRO A 125 10.96 23.60 18.71
C PRO A 125 11.14 23.43 20.23
N PRO A 126 10.11 23.67 21.07
CA PRO A 126 10.20 23.43 22.51
C PRO A 126 10.33 21.96 22.92
N THR A 127 10.11 21.00 22.02
CA THR A 127 10.16 19.57 22.31
C THR A 127 10.91 18.77 21.25
N ASN A 128 11.62 17.73 21.66
CA ASN A 128 12.28 16.76 20.81
C ASN A 128 11.30 15.64 20.44
N ARG A 129 10.12 16.03 19.92
CA ARG A 129 9.03 15.11 19.61
C ARG A 129 8.47 15.37 18.21
N ILE A 130 8.19 14.29 17.48
CA ILE A 130 7.52 14.36 16.19
C ILE A 130 6.02 14.45 16.39
N TYR A 131 5.37 15.40 15.73
CA TYR A 131 3.91 15.55 15.73
C TYR A 131 3.36 15.11 14.38
N VAL A 132 2.44 14.15 14.40
CA VAL A 132 1.75 13.66 13.19
C VAL A 132 0.49 14.50 13.02
N VAL A 133 0.46 15.33 11.97
CA VAL A 133 -0.59 16.31 11.71
C VAL A 133 -1.20 16.09 10.32
N PRO A 134 -2.46 15.64 10.23
CA PRO A 134 -3.15 15.48 8.95
C PRO A 134 -3.25 16.78 8.14
N PHE A 135 -3.48 16.66 6.83
CA PHE A 135 -3.82 17.79 5.94
C PHE A 135 -2.79 18.94 5.92
N SER A 136 -1.53 18.60 6.15
CA SER A 136 -0.43 19.54 6.20
C SER A 136 0.72 19.04 5.32
N VAL A 137 1.51 19.97 4.80
CA VAL A 137 2.58 19.68 3.82
C VAL A 137 3.90 20.31 4.24
N PRO A 138 5.05 19.86 3.70
CA PRO A 138 6.37 20.30 4.15
C PRO A 138 6.53 21.80 4.00
N GLY A 139 6.99 22.45 5.07
CA GLY A 139 7.16 23.89 5.17
C GLY A 139 5.97 24.62 5.79
N ASP A 140 4.80 24.00 5.92
CA ASP A 140 3.65 24.65 6.57
C ASP A 140 3.98 24.90 8.06
N ILE A 141 3.55 26.06 8.58
CA ILE A 141 3.34 26.25 10.01
C ILE A 141 1.85 26.11 10.27
N VAL A 142 1.48 25.10 11.06
CA VAL A 142 0.09 24.76 11.34
C VAL A 142 -0.20 24.84 12.82
N LYS A 143 -1.43 25.26 13.12
CA LYS A 143 -2.01 25.10 14.45
C LYS A 143 -2.58 23.70 14.54
N ALA A 144 -2.09 22.93 15.51
CA ALA A 144 -2.44 21.53 15.71
C ALA A 144 -2.90 21.28 17.15
N LYS A 145 -3.97 20.52 17.33
CA LYS A 145 -4.50 20.15 18.64
C LYS A 145 -3.94 18.80 19.05
N VAL A 146 -3.15 18.76 20.13
CA VAL A 146 -2.52 17.53 20.62
C VAL A 146 -3.58 16.55 21.12
N ILE A 147 -3.58 15.29 20.66
CA ILE A 147 -4.60 14.30 21.04
C ILE A 147 -4.03 13.21 21.94
N THR A 148 -2.94 12.56 21.51
CA THR A 148 -2.35 11.41 22.20
C THR A 148 -0.84 11.42 22.04
N HIS A 149 -0.11 11.13 23.11
CA HIS A 149 1.35 10.93 23.08
C HIS A 149 1.69 9.45 23.03
N PHE A 150 2.75 9.12 22.29
CA PHE A 150 3.38 7.81 22.24
C PHE A 150 4.83 7.94 22.73
N PRO A 151 5.07 7.88 24.06
CA PRO A 151 6.39 8.14 24.62
C PRO A 151 7.47 7.19 24.13
N ARG A 152 7.14 5.90 23.94
CA ARG A 152 8.11 4.86 23.54
C ARG A 152 8.67 5.05 22.13
N ASP A 153 7.90 5.69 21.26
CA ASP A 153 8.24 5.88 19.84
C ASP A 153 8.49 7.36 19.50
N ASN A 154 8.59 8.24 20.51
CA ASN A 154 8.91 9.67 20.37
C ASN A 154 8.01 10.47 19.42
N TYR A 155 6.71 10.16 19.36
CA TYR A 155 5.74 10.95 18.60
C TYR A 155 4.46 11.30 19.36
N SER A 156 3.67 12.20 18.79
CA SER A 156 2.30 12.54 19.20
C SER A 156 1.38 12.57 17.98
N LEU A 157 0.14 12.15 18.16
CA LEU A 157 -0.93 12.42 17.20
C LEU A 157 -1.60 13.75 17.53
N ALA A 158 -1.83 14.57 16.51
CA ALA A 158 -2.55 15.82 16.64
C ALA A 158 -3.64 15.95 15.55
N ASP A 159 -4.73 16.63 15.90
CA ASP A 159 -5.74 17.04 14.93
C ASP A 159 -5.30 18.35 14.25
N PHE A 160 -5.51 18.46 12.95
CA PHE A 160 -5.34 19.71 12.22
C PHE A 160 -6.41 20.73 12.62
N VAL A 161 -5.99 21.97 12.93
CA VAL A 161 -6.92 23.08 13.24
C VAL A 161 -6.95 24.09 12.10
N SER A 162 -5.78 24.64 11.73
CA SER A 162 -5.66 25.65 10.66
C SER A 162 -4.21 25.82 10.23
N VAL A 163 -4.00 26.43 9.07
CA VAL A 163 -2.68 26.92 8.67
C VAL A 163 -2.46 28.31 9.24
N VAL A 164 -1.31 28.49 9.89
CA VAL A 164 -0.82 29.80 10.33
C VAL A 164 -0.01 30.44 9.21
N GLN A 165 0.88 29.67 8.58
CA GLN A 165 1.68 30.10 7.45
C GLN A 165 1.77 28.97 6.41
N PRO A 166 1.27 29.17 5.16
CA PRO A 166 1.36 28.16 4.11
C PRO A 166 2.78 28.07 3.56
N SER A 167 3.21 26.87 3.21
CA SER A 167 4.42 26.63 2.43
C SER A 167 4.22 26.98 0.94
N PRO A 168 5.30 27.10 0.15
CA PRO A 168 5.21 27.20 -1.31
C PRO A 168 4.57 25.99 -2.00
N LEU A 169 4.53 24.82 -1.33
CA LEU A 169 3.92 23.60 -1.87
C LEU A 169 2.40 23.58 -1.71
N ARG A 170 1.85 24.45 -0.86
CA ARG A 170 0.43 24.50 -0.54
C ARG A 170 -0.30 25.52 -1.40
N ASP A 171 -1.36 25.08 -2.05
CA ASP A 171 -2.35 25.96 -2.68
C ASP A 171 -3.77 25.43 -2.46
N ASP A 172 -4.50 26.10 -1.57
CA ASP A 172 -5.86 25.71 -1.22
C ASP A 172 -6.88 26.00 -2.34
N SER A 173 -6.52 26.76 -3.40
CA SER A 173 -7.39 26.97 -4.56
C SER A 173 -7.59 25.71 -5.40
N ARG A 174 -6.71 24.71 -5.26
CA ARG A 174 -6.82 23.37 -5.89
C ARG A 174 -7.82 22.44 -5.19
N VAL A 175 -8.27 22.81 -3.99
CA VAL A 175 -9.15 21.97 -3.16
C VAL A 175 -10.57 22.02 -3.70
N ASN A 176 -10.98 20.93 -4.36
CA ASN A 176 -12.32 20.81 -4.94
C ASN A 176 -13.38 20.26 -3.97
N CYS A 177 -12.97 19.75 -2.81
CA CYS A 177 -13.89 19.21 -1.80
C CYS A 177 -14.02 20.12 -0.59
N LYS A 178 -15.22 20.64 -0.33
CA LYS A 178 -15.50 21.45 0.87
C LYS A 178 -15.35 20.71 2.21
N TYR A 179 -15.21 19.39 2.17
CA TYR A 179 -14.98 18.52 3.34
C TYR A 179 -13.50 18.13 3.52
N PHE A 180 -12.63 18.55 2.60
CA PHE A 180 -11.19 18.43 2.78
C PHE A 180 -10.78 19.10 4.09
N SER A 181 -9.74 18.58 4.75
CA SER A 181 -9.36 18.86 6.16
C SER A 181 -10.24 18.27 7.27
N LYS A 182 -11.33 17.56 6.93
CA LYS A 182 -12.20 16.87 7.91
C LYS A 182 -12.45 15.42 7.55
N CYS A 183 -12.79 15.14 6.29
CA CYS A 183 -13.01 13.79 5.79
C CYS A 183 -11.70 12.99 5.80
N SER A 184 -11.76 11.71 6.17
CA SER A 184 -10.60 10.80 6.13
C SER A 184 -10.23 10.29 4.73
N GLY A 185 -10.99 10.66 3.69
CA GLY A 185 -10.86 10.10 2.34
C GLY A 185 -9.66 10.58 1.53
N CYS A 186 -9.38 11.90 1.55
CA CYS A 186 -8.30 12.52 0.76
C CYS A 186 -7.31 13.23 1.69
N GLN A 187 -6.03 13.21 1.33
CA GLN A 187 -4.94 13.82 2.10
C GLN A 187 -4.30 15.01 1.38
N PHE A 188 -4.35 15.06 0.03
CA PHE A 188 -3.41 15.85 -0.77
C PHE A 188 -4.04 16.91 -1.69
N GLN A 189 -5.30 17.28 -1.52
CA GLN A 189 -5.98 18.20 -2.48
C GLN A 189 -5.34 19.59 -2.60
N MET A 190 -4.55 20.01 -1.62
CA MET A 190 -3.79 21.27 -1.62
C MET A 190 -2.41 21.16 -2.31
N LEU A 191 -1.95 19.96 -2.66
CA LEU A 191 -0.67 19.72 -3.32
C LEU A 191 -0.85 19.70 -4.84
N ASP A 192 0.13 20.26 -5.54
CA ASP A 192 0.26 20.03 -6.98
C ASP A 192 0.38 18.54 -7.30
N TYR A 193 -0.23 18.10 -8.39
CA TYR A 193 -0.29 16.68 -8.73
C TYR A 193 1.10 16.08 -8.93
N SER A 194 2.04 16.83 -9.48
CA SER A 194 3.42 16.37 -9.65
C SER A 194 4.11 16.08 -8.32
N GLU A 195 3.83 16.87 -7.28
CA GLU A 195 4.34 16.65 -5.93
C GLU A 195 3.68 15.42 -5.26
N GLN A 196 2.40 15.15 -5.57
CA GLN A 196 1.76 13.90 -5.13
C GLN A 196 2.48 12.68 -5.70
N LEU A 197 2.83 12.69 -7.00
CA LEU A 197 3.53 11.59 -7.66
C LEU A 197 4.95 11.39 -7.12
N LYS A 198 5.68 12.48 -6.87
CA LYS A 198 7.00 12.46 -6.21
C LYS A 198 6.91 11.86 -4.81
N HIS A 199 5.91 12.28 -4.02
CA HIS A 199 5.70 11.71 -2.71
C HIS A 199 5.38 10.21 -2.78
N LYS A 200 4.50 9.78 -3.68
CA LYS A 200 4.18 8.35 -3.89
C LYS A 200 5.41 7.52 -4.30
N LYS A 201 6.30 8.09 -5.12
CA LYS A 201 7.60 7.46 -5.43
C LYS A 201 8.42 7.25 -4.16
N SER A 202 8.51 8.27 -3.31
CA SER A 202 9.23 8.18 -2.03
C SER A 202 8.66 7.12 -1.08
N ILE A 203 7.35 6.84 -1.15
CA ILE A 203 6.72 5.75 -0.38
C ILE A 203 7.27 4.39 -0.82
N VAL A 204 7.42 4.16 -2.13
CA VAL A 204 8.00 2.93 -2.67
C VAL A 204 9.48 2.82 -2.29
N GLU A 205 10.25 3.91 -2.40
CA GLU A 205 11.65 3.95 -1.97
C GLU A 205 11.81 3.57 -0.48
N LYS A 206 11.03 4.22 0.38
CA LYS A 206 11.00 3.93 1.83
C LYS A 206 10.53 2.51 2.13
N ALA A 207 9.59 1.97 1.35
CA ALA A 207 9.12 0.60 1.51
C ALA A 207 10.25 -0.41 1.27
N TYR A 208 10.96 -0.31 0.15
CA TYR A 208 12.08 -1.21 -0.15
C TYR A 208 13.25 -1.01 0.81
N LYS A 209 13.57 0.23 1.19
CA LYS A 209 14.61 0.51 2.18
C LYS A 209 14.33 -0.14 3.55
N ASN A 210 13.08 -0.08 4.02
CA ASN A 210 12.75 -0.41 5.42
C ASN A 210 12.19 -1.83 5.63
N PHE A 211 11.66 -2.46 4.58
CA PHE A 211 10.90 -3.71 4.68
C PHE A 211 11.41 -4.86 3.80
N SER A 212 12.23 -4.59 2.77
CA SER A 212 12.73 -5.66 1.90
C SER A 212 13.78 -6.57 2.55
N GLN A 213 14.51 -6.05 3.54
CA GLN A 213 15.69 -6.74 4.13
C GLN A 213 16.77 -7.07 3.08
N LEU A 214 16.80 -6.33 1.97
CA LEU A 214 17.83 -6.43 0.95
C LEU A 214 18.91 -5.36 1.14
N PRO A 215 20.17 -5.67 0.82
CA PRO A 215 21.20 -4.66 0.59
C PRO A 215 20.76 -3.66 -0.47
N SER A 216 21.23 -2.41 -0.35
CA SER A 216 20.84 -1.34 -1.26
C SER A 216 21.23 -1.60 -2.71
N GLU A 217 22.31 -2.37 -2.92
CA GLU A 217 22.85 -2.72 -4.23
C GLU A 217 21.95 -3.68 -5.02
N LEU A 218 21.07 -4.43 -4.33
CA LEU A 218 20.13 -5.36 -4.95
C LEU A 218 18.77 -4.70 -5.29
N VAL A 219 18.55 -3.46 -4.84
CA VAL A 219 17.32 -2.72 -5.11
C VAL A 219 17.62 -1.68 -6.19
N PRO A 220 17.09 -1.82 -7.42
CA PRO A 220 17.29 -0.83 -8.45
C PRO A 220 16.64 0.50 -8.08
N ALA A 221 17.07 1.58 -8.74
CA ALA A 221 16.43 2.87 -8.58
C ALA A 221 14.92 2.77 -8.89
N ILE A 222 14.10 3.27 -7.98
CA ILE A 222 12.65 3.30 -8.16
C ILE A 222 12.34 4.27 -9.31
N LEU A 223 11.56 3.81 -10.28
CA LEU A 223 11.12 4.64 -11.41
C LEU A 223 10.02 5.61 -10.96
N ASP A 224 9.77 6.62 -11.78
CA ASP A 224 8.73 7.61 -11.48
C ASP A 224 7.33 6.97 -11.46
N THR A 225 6.51 7.43 -10.51
CA THR A 225 5.12 7.00 -10.36
C THR A 225 4.32 7.38 -11.60
N ILE A 226 3.59 6.42 -12.20
CA ILE A 226 2.64 6.73 -13.28
C ILE A 226 1.38 7.36 -12.66
N GLY A 227 1.04 8.55 -13.13
CA GLY A 227 -0.18 9.24 -12.73
C GLY A 227 -1.45 8.66 -13.36
N SER A 228 -2.56 8.82 -12.66
CA SER A 228 -3.90 8.58 -13.21
C SER A 228 -4.22 9.61 -14.30
N PRO A 229 -4.85 9.20 -15.41
CA PRO A 229 -5.37 10.15 -16.40
C PRO A 229 -6.38 11.15 -15.81
N LEU A 230 -7.15 10.73 -14.79
CA LEU A 230 -8.10 11.58 -14.08
C LEU A 230 -7.72 11.72 -12.61
N GLN A 231 -7.66 12.96 -12.12
CA GLN A 231 -7.36 13.29 -10.72
C GLN A 231 -8.60 13.43 -9.83
N TYR A 232 -9.74 13.66 -10.45
CA TYR A 232 -11.08 13.73 -9.87
C TYR A 232 -12.03 12.91 -10.76
N GLU A 233 -13.24 12.62 -10.29
CA GLU A 233 -14.24 11.88 -11.07
C GLU A 233 -13.79 10.49 -11.58
N TYR A 234 -12.76 9.91 -10.95
CA TYR A 234 -12.19 8.63 -11.37
C TYR A 234 -12.83 7.43 -10.63
N ARG A 235 -13.43 7.68 -9.46
CA ARG A 235 -13.80 6.63 -8.52
C ARG A 235 -15.16 6.02 -8.83
N THR A 236 -15.17 4.80 -9.36
CA THR A 236 -16.37 4.07 -9.79
C THR A 236 -17.15 3.42 -8.63
N LYS A 237 -16.59 3.40 -7.41
CA LYS A 237 -17.27 2.88 -6.21
C LYS A 237 -17.08 3.75 -4.98
N LEU A 238 -18.20 4.11 -4.37
CA LEU A 238 -18.27 4.76 -3.07
C LEU A 238 -19.13 3.93 -2.13
N THR A 239 -18.77 3.93 -0.84
CA THR A 239 -19.54 3.23 0.19
C THR A 239 -19.81 4.17 1.38
N PRO A 240 -20.61 5.23 1.20
CA PRO A 240 -21.01 6.08 2.30
C PRO A 240 -21.79 5.27 3.33
N HIS A 241 -21.74 5.67 4.58
CA HIS A 241 -22.43 5.01 5.68
C HIS A 241 -23.05 6.03 6.61
N PHE A 242 -23.90 5.55 7.49
CA PHE A 242 -24.44 6.31 8.61
C PHE A 242 -24.45 5.47 9.87
N ASP A 243 -24.29 6.15 11.01
CA ASP A 243 -24.30 5.52 12.32
C ASP A 243 -25.72 5.09 12.75
N GLY A 244 -25.81 4.09 13.64
CA GLY A 244 -27.10 3.68 14.20
C GLY A 244 -27.68 4.73 15.15
N PRO A 245 -29.00 4.64 15.46
CA PRO A 245 -29.66 5.67 16.24
C PRO A 245 -29.05 5.77 17.65
N PRO A 246 -29.11 6.94 18.31
CA PRO A 246 -28.56 7.12 19.64
C PRO A 246 -29.04 6.02 20.61
N GLY A 247 -28.10 5.47 21.39
CA GLY A 247 -28.42 4.39 22.33
C GLY A 247 -28.63 3.01 21.70
N TYR A 248 -28.52 2.84 20.37
CA TYR A 248 -28.81 1.53 19.74
C TYR A 248 -27.91 0.39 20.23
N ARG A 249 -26.66 0.72 20.59
CA ARG A 249 -25.68 -0.23 21.17
C ARG A 249 -25.83 -0.44 22.68
N SER A 250 -26.68 0.33 23.36
CA SER A 250 -26.81 0.27 24.82
C SER A 250 -27.34 -1.09 25.28
N ARG A 251 -26.89 -1.53 26.48
CA ARG A 251 -27.39 -2.76 27.10
C ARG A 251 -28.91 -2.71 27.35
N ALA A 252 -29.42 -1.53 27.70
CA ALA A 252 -30.86 -1.30 27.88
C ALA A 252 -31.63 -1.56 26.59
N ASN A 253 -31.21 -0.97 25.46
CA ASN A 253 -31.86 -1.18 24.16
C ASN A 253 -31.78 -2.64 23.67
N ARG A 254 -30.68 -3.35 23.96
CA ARG A 254 -30.57 -4.78 23.62
C ARG A 254 -31.61 -5.64 24.34
N ARG A 255 -32.01 -5.26 25.55
CA ARG A 255 -32.97 -5.98 26.40
C ARG A 255 -34.40 -5.45 26.30
N SER A 256 -34.62 -4.31 25.65
CA SER A 256 -35.96 -3.74 25.46
C SER A 256 -36.68 -4.38 24.28
N ASP A 257 -38.00 -4.52 24.41
CA ASP A 257 -38.91 -4.85 23.31
C ASP A 257 -39.08 -3.66 22.34
N THR A 258 -38.92 -2.42 22.83
CA THR A 258 -38.87 -1.22 21.99
C THR A 258 -37.44 -0.93 21.57
N LYS A 259 -37.12 -1.12 20.29
CA LYS A 259 -35.81 -0.79 19.73
C LYS A 259 -35.66 0.71 19.50
N ALA A 260 -34.45 1.21 19.73
CA ALA A 260 -34.05 2.56 19.34
C ALA A 260 -34.36 2.79 17.85
N ALA A 261 -35.03 3.91 17.56
CA ALA A 261 -35.41 4.33 16.23
C ALA A 261 -34.68 5.64 15.88
N PHE A 262 -34.65 5.97 14.59
CA PHE A 262 -34.12 7.25 14.14
C PHE A 262 -35.19 8.34 14.27
N ASP A 263 -34.88 9.42 14.98
CA ASP A 263 -35.78 10.59 15.11
C ASP A 263 -35.66 11.54 13.91
N LYS A 264 -34.51 11.53 13.24
CA LYS A 264 -34.19 12.31 12.03
C LYS A 264 -33.26 11.52 11.13
N VAL A 265 -33.16 11.93 9.87
CA VAL A 265 -32.17 11.38 8.93
C VAL A 265 -30.77 11.56 9.55
N PRO A 266 -29.99 10.48 9.72
CA PRO A 266 -28.66 10.56 10.27
C PRO A 266 -27.71 11.26 9.29
N GLU A 267 -26.53 11.64 9.77
CA GLU A 267 -25.43 12.05 8.90
C GLU A 267 -25.02 10.86 8.03
N ILE A 268 -24.97 11.07 6.71
CA ILE A 268 -24.61 10.04 5.72
C ILE A 268 -23.33 10.50 5.03
N GLY A 269 -22.30 9.68 5.05
CA GLY A 269 -21.05 10.04 4.39
C GLY A 269 -19.89 9.13 4.77
N PHE A 270 -18.77 9.72 5.14
CA PHE A 270 -17.53 8.99 5.43
C PHE A 270 -16.99 9.34 6.81
N MET A 271 -16.03 8.56 7.30
CA MET A 271 -15.45 8.79 8.63
C MET A 271 -14.73 10.15 8.68
N GLN A 272 -14.94 10.90 9.75
CA GLN A 272 -14.12 12.06 10.08
C GLN A 272 -12.70 11.62 10.46
N LYS A 273 -11.67 12.30 9.95
CA LYS A 273 -10.26 12.02 10.28
C LYS A 273 -10.06 12.15 11.81
N GLY A 274 -9.36 11.17 12.39
CA GLY A 274 -9.08 11.11 13.82
C GLY A 274 -10.25 10.68 14.71
N LYS A 275 -11.47 10.56 14.18
CA LYS A 275 -12.68 10.25 14.98
C LYS A 275 -13.43 9.03 14.46
N ARG A 276 -14.08 8.32 15.40
CA ARG A 276 -15.00 7.23 15.07
C ARG A 276 -16.44 7.72 14.89
N ALA A 277 -16.61 8.76 14.08
CA ALA A 277 -17.91 9.35 13.76
C ALA A 277 -18.04 9.56 12.25
N THR A 278 -19.25 9.31 11.73
CA THR A 278 -19.62 9.66 10.36
C THR A 278 -19.64 11.19 10.21
N LEU A 279 -19.08 11.71 9.12
CA LEU A 279 -19.22 13.08 8.68
C LEU A 279 -20.26 13.12 7.56
N ASP A 280 -21.26 13.99 7.68
CA ASP A 280 -22.25 14.17 6.62
C ASP A 280 -21.61 14.74 5.34
N ILE A 281 -21.72 14.00 4.24
CA ILE A 281 -21.14 14.33 2.93
C ILE A 281 -22.19 14.01 1.86
N GLU A 282 -22.69 15.06 1.20
CA GLU A 282 -23.69 14.96 0.14
C GLU A 282 -23.09 14.75 -1.25
N ASP A 283 -21.82 15.10 -1.44
CA ASP A 283 -21.12 14.97 -2.71
C ASP A 283 -19.63 14.67 -2.51
N CYS A 284 -19.05 13.89 -3.41
CA CYS A 284 -17.66 13.45 -3.36
C CYS A 284 -17.00 13.66 -4.73
N PRO A 285 -16.20 14.73 -4.93
CA PRO A 285 -15.66 15.11 -6.24
C PRO A 285 -14.71 14.07 -6.88
N ILE A 286 -14.17 13.13 -6.10
CA ILE A 286 -13.37 12.03 -6.67
C ILE A 286 -14.24 10.90 -7.25
N GLY A 287 -15.53 10.85 -6.92
CA GLY A 287 -16.48 9.89 -7.48
C GLY A 287 -16.91 10.31 -8.89
N THR A 288 -17.13 9.33 -9.78
CA THR A 288 -17.71 9.60 -11.10
C THR A 288 -19.09 10.26 -10.98
N ASP A 289 -19.53 10.94 -12.03
CA ASP A 289 -20.87 11.55 -12.05
C ASP A 289 -22.00 10.55 -11.81
N ALA A 290 -21.84 9.30 -12.26
CA ALA A 290 -22.82 8.25 -12.00
C ALA A 290 -22.94 7.96 -10.50
N VAL A 291 -21.83 7.77 -9.78
CA VAL A 291 -21.90 7.53 -8.32
C VAL A 291 -22.27 8.79 -7.53
N ARG A 292 -21.91 9.99 -7.98
CA ARG A 292 -22.35 11.26 -7.38
C ARG A 292 -23.86 11.47 -7.52
N MET A 293 -24.41 11.14 -8.69
CA MET A 293 -25.86 11.07 -8.91
C MET A 293 -26.51 10.02 -8.02
N GLY A 294 -25.93 8.82 -7.93
CA GLY A 294 -26.39 7.75 -7.04
C GLY A 294 -26.41 8.16 -5.57
N MET A 295 -25.41 8.92 -5.09
CA MET A 295 -25.39 9.48 -3.73
C MET A 295 -26.64 10.33 -3.46
N LYS A 296 -27.02 11.22 -4.38
CA LYS A 296 -28.19 12.09 -4.22
C LYS A 296 -29.48 11.28 -4.16
N VAL A 297 -29.62 10.28 -5.04
CA VAL A 297 -30.78 9.38 -5.09
C VAL A 297 -30.89 8.57 -3.79
N GLU A 298 -29.79 7.96 -3.35
CA GLU A 298 -29.78 7.12 -2.14
C GLU A 298 -30.02 7.91 -0.87
N ARG A 299 -29.52 9.15 -0.75
CA ARG A 299 -29.82 10.02 0.39
C ARG A 299 -31.32 10.31 0.49
N LYS A 300 -31.99 10.56 -0.63
CA LYS A 300 -33.45 10.73 -0.68
C LYS A 300 -34.17 9.44 -0.28
N ARG A 301 -33.75 8.30 -0.81
CA ARG A 301 -34.32 6.98 -0.46
C ARG A 301 -34.18 6.67 1.03
N VAL A 302 -33.01 6.93 1.63
CA VAL A 302 -32.80 6.73 3.07
C VAL A 302 -33.71 7.63 3.90
N ALA A 303 -33.95 8.87 3.47
CA ALA A 303 -34.88 9.77 4.15
C ALA A 303 -36.33 9.26 4.11
N GLU A 304 -36.79 8.79 2.94
CA GLU A 304 -38.15 8.24 2.74
C GLU A 304 -38.33 6.90 3.47
N GLU A 305 -37.29 6.07 3.49
CA GLU A 305 -37.32 4.71 4.05
C GLU A 305 -36.70 4.62 5.44
N LEU A 306 -36.50 5.74 6.14
CA LEU A 306 -35.78 5.80 7.42
C LEU A 306 -36.33 4.79 8.46
N HIS A 307 -37.65 4.59 8.45
CA HIS A 307 -38.38 3.65 9.31
C HIS A 307 -37.96 2.18 9.12
N LYS A 308 -37.33 1.81 7.99
CA LYS A 308 -36.82 0.46 7.74
C LYS A 308 -35.50 0.18 8.47
N TYR A 309 -34.82 1.21 8.98
CA TYR A 309 -33.50 1.09 9.60
C TYR A 309 -33.60 1.08 11.13
N GLN A 310 -33.01 0.06 11.75
CA GLN A 310 -32.88 -0.04 13.22
C GLN A 310 -31.41 0.06 13.68
N ARG A 311 -30.49 0.17 12.73
CA ARG A 311 -29.04 0.20 12.91
C ARG A 311 -28.45 1.09 11.81
N GLY A 312 -27.19 1.48 11.99
CA GLY A 312 -26.41 2.10 10.92
C GLY A 312 -26.23 1.15 9.75
N ALA A 313 -26.06 1.69 8.56
CA ALA A 313 -25.86 0.92 7.34
C ALA A 313 -24.78 1.55 6.46
N THR A 314 -24.22 0.73 5.58
CA THR A 314 -23.37 1.15 4.47
C THR A 314 -24.18 1.09 3.19
N ILE A 315 -24.19 2.17 2.44
CA ILE A 315 -24.85 2.29 1.15
C ILE A 315 -23.80 1.98 0.08
N LEU A 316 -24.12 1.09 -0.86
CA LEU A 316 -23.26 0.84 -2.01
C LEU A 316 -23.63 1.83 -3.13
N LEU A 317 -22.62 2.46 -3.73
CA LEU A 317 -22.73 3.21 -4.96
C LEU A 317 -21.68 2.66 -5.92
N ARG A 318 -22.08 1.95 -6.96
CA ARG A 318 -21.17 1.38 -7.97
C ARG A 318 -21.59 1.83 -9.36
N GLU A 319 -20.70 2.43 -10.11
CA GLU A 319 -20.93 2.71 -11.53
C GLU A 319 -21.10 1.39 -12.31
N SER A 320 -22.07 1.37 -13.22
CA SER A 320 -22.18 0.35 -14.26
C SER A 320 -22.30 1.05 -15.61
N THR A 321 -21.47 0.65 -16.56
CA THR A 321 -21.40 1.24 -17.90
C THR A 321 -22.01 0.28 -18.92
N LYS A 322 -22.95 0.77 -19.74
CA LYS A 322 -23.36 0.13 -20.98
C LYS A 322 -22.77 0.90 -22.16
N ARG A 323 -21.96 0.25 -22.98
CA ARG A 323 -21.36 0.84 -24.19
C ARG A 323 -22.16 0.45 -25.42
N ILE A 324 -22.44 1.41 -26.28
CA ILE A 324 -23.10 1.24 -27.57
C ILE A 324 -22.14 1.77 -28.63
N TYR A 325 -21.60 0.91 -29.49
CA TYR A 325 -20.67 1.35 -30.53
C TYR A 325 -21.42 2.01 -31.69
N LYS A 326 -20.78 3.00 -32.33
CA LYS A 326 -21.34 3.59 -33.54
C LYS A 326 -21.33 2.55 -34.65
N GLY A 327 -22.50 2.27 -35.20
CA GLY A 327 -22.70 1.20 -36.19
C GLY A 327 -23.34 -0.07 -35.61
N ASP A 328 -23.45 -0.19 -34.29
CA ASP A 328 -24.32 -1.21 -33.69
C ASP A 328 -25.78 -0.92 -34.03
N ALA A 329 -26.60 -1.95 -34.18
CA ALA A 329 -28.03 -1.80 -34.49
C ALA A 329 -28.81 -1.02 -33.41
N GLU A 330 -28.29 -0.97 -32.19
CA GLU A 330 -28.86 -0.20 -31.07
C GLU A 330 -28.46 1.29 -31.11
N TYR A 331 -27.46 1.69 -31.91
CA TYR A 331 -27.01 3.07 -31.98
C TYR A 331 -28.04 3.96 -32.69
N GLN A 332 -28.45 5.03 -32.00
CA GLN A 332 -29.25 6.12 -32.56
C GLN A 332 -28.58 7.44 -32.16
N GLU A 333 -28.37 8.32 -33.13
CA GLU A 333 -27.66 9.60 -32.93
C GLU A 333 -28.38 10.50 -31.92
N ASP A 334 -29.71 10.48 -31.95
CA ASP A 334 -30.64 11.23 -31.10
C ASP A 334 -31.22 10.40 -29.93
N MET A 335 -30.59 9.28 -29.54
CA MET A 335 -31.02 8.46 -28.41
C MET A 335 -31.20 9.31 -27.14
N GLU A 336 -32.43 9.31 -26.61
CA GLU A 336 -32.77 9.98 -25.36
C GLU A 336 -32.05 9.31 -24.18
N THR A 337 -31.49 10.12 -23.28
CA THR A 337 -30.79 9.62 -22.10
C THR A 337 -31.80 9.11 -21.08
N PRO A 338 -31.75 7.83 -20.66
CA PRO A 338 -32.67 7.32 -19.64
C PRO A 338 -32.55 8.09 -18.31
N PRO A 339 -33.60 8.13 -17.48
CA PRO A 339 -33.53 8.74 -16.16
C PRO A 339 -32.38 8.15 -15.31
N ASN A 340 -31.76 8.96 -14.46
CA ASN A 340 -30.64 8.56 -13.61
C ASN A 340 -29.48 7.89 -14.40
N THR A 341 -29.18 8.40 -15.59
CA THR A 341 -28.11 7.91 -16.45
C THR A 341 -27.24 9.08 -16.90
N ILE A 342 -25.93 8.88 -16.89
CA ILE A 342 -24.95 9.82 -17.46
C ILE A 342 -24.57 9.31 -18.85
N LYS A 343 -24.77 10.13 -19.89
CA LYS A 343 -24.41 9.81 -21.29
C LYS A 343 -23.07 10.45 -21.63
N VAL A 344 -22.09 9.65 -22.04
CA VAL A 344 -20.78 10.11 -22.49
C VAL A 344 -20.55 9.59 -23.91
N THR A 345 -20.39 10.48 -24.88
CA THR A 345 -20.23 10.11 -26.29
C THR A 345 -18.80 10.40 -26.76
N THR A 346 -18.18 9.42 -27.40
CA THR A 346 -16.87 9.51 -28.05
C THR A 346 -17.03 9.42 -29.58
N PRO A 347 -15.95 9.56 -30.36
CA PRO A 347 -16.00 9.27 -31.80
C PRO A 347 -16.43 7.84 -32.12
N GLU A 348 -16.14 6.85 -31.26
CA GLU A 348 -16.33 5.42 -31.54
C GLU A 348 -17.59 4.82 -30.90
N TYR A 349 -18.02 5.33 -29.75
CA TYR A 349 -19.12 4.75 -28.97
C TYR A 349 -19.83 5.79 -28.10
N THR A 350 -20.96 5.39 -27.52
CA THR A 350 -21.64 6.10 -26.44
C THR A 350 -21.74 5.19 -25.22
N ASP A 351 -21.26 5.69 -24.09
CA ASP A 351 -21.37 5.06 -22.78
C ASP A 351 -22.58 5.64 -22.04
N LEU A 352 -23.47 4.75 -21.57
CA LEU A 352 -24.55 5.03 -20.65
C LEU A 352 -24.15 4.52 -19.26
N LYS A 353 -23.89 5.44 -18.34
CA LYS A 353 -23.37 5.15 -17.00
C LYS A 353 -24.48 5.31 -15.96
N THR A 354 -24.70 4.28 -15.16
CA THR A 354 -25.71 4.23 -14.10
C THR A 354 -25.08 3.91 -12.75
N CYS A 355 -25.80 4.10 -11.64
CA CYS A 355 -25.32 3.73 -10.31
C CYS A 355 -26.13 2.56 -9.75
N ILE A 356 -25.46 1.41 -9.58
CA ILE A 356 -25.98 0.22 -8.92
C ILE A 356 -25.84 0.39 -7.41
N THR A 357 -26.94 0.17 -6.68
CA THR A 357 -26.98 0.31 -5.22
C THR A 357 -27.35 -0.99 -4.50
N ASP A 358 -27.79 -2.01 -5.25
CA ASP A 358 -27.90 -3.37 -4.76
C ASP A 358 -26.52 -4.03 -4.67
N ASN A 359 -26.18 -4.52 -3.48
CA ASN A 359 -24.92 -5.22 -3.23
C ASN A 359 -24.78 -6.52 -4.01
N LYS A 360 -25.90 -7.10 -4.46
CA LYS A 360 -25.94 -8.32 -5.28
C LYS A 360 -26.19 -8.03 -6.76
N GLY A 361 -26.40 -6.76 -7.13
CA GLY A 361 -26.59 -6.37 -8.52
C GLY A 361 -25.34 -6.63 -9.34
N GLU A 362 -25.50 -6.75 -10.66
CA GLU A 362 -24.39 -6.84 -11.60
C GLU A 362 -23.94 -5.41 -11.99
N SER A 363 -22.63 -5.20 -12.02
CA SER A 363 -22.00 -3.99 -12.56
C SER A 363 -21.08 -4.35 -13.71
N THR A 364 -21.04 -3.45 -14.70
CA THR A 364 -20.31 -3.63 -15.95
C THR A 364 -19.25 -2.55 -16.11
N GLU A 365 -18.05 -2.94 -16.52
CA GLU A 365 -16.94 -2.05 -16.82
C GLU A 365 -16.23 -2.42 -18.12
N TYR A 366 -15.65 -1.42 -18.77
CA TYR A 366 -14.84 -1.60 -19.97
C TYR A 366 -13.40 -1.20 -19.68
N ILE A 367 -12.47 -2.06 -20.09
CA ILE A 367 -11.02 -1.81 -20.07
C ILE A 367 -10.56 -1.99 -21.50
N ASP A 368 -10.25 -0.87 -22.17
CA ASP A 368 -10.12 -0.83 -23.63
C ASP A 368 -11.38 -1.41 -24.31
N SER A 369 -11.20 -2.46 -25.10
CA SER A 369 -12.28 -3.22 -25.74
C SER A 369 -12.81 -4.38 -24.89
N PHE A 370 -12.18 -4.69 -23.75
CA PHE A 370 -12.58 -5.81 -22.91
C PHE A 370 -13.75 -5.45 -22.01
N LEU A 371 -14.74 -6.34 -21.97
CA LEU A 371 -15.94 -6.22 -21.16
C LEU A 371 -15.83 -7.04 -19.88
N PHE A 372 -15.99 -6.41 -18.73
CA PHE A 372 -16.01 -7.07 -17.43
C PHE A 372 -17.36 -6.88 -16.75
N THR A 373 -17.85 -7.97 -16.17
CA THR A 373 -18.99 -8.01 -15.25
C THR A 373 -18.52 -8.48 -13.90
N SER A 374 -19.14 -7.93 -12.85
CA SER A 374 -18.90 -8.35 -11.48
C SER A 374 -20.12 -8.06 -10.62
N ILE A 375 -20.24 -8.77 -9.49
CA ILE A 375 -21.22 -8.42 -8.47
C ILE A 375 -20.82 -7.06 -7.86
N ALA A 376 -21.71 -6.09 -7.84
CA ALA A 376 -21.41 -4.70 -7.48
C ALA A 376 -20.84 -4.55 -6.05
N GLY A 377 -21.27 -5.41 -5.12
CA GLY A 377 -20.73 -5.49 -3.77
C GLY A 377 -19.29 -6.03 -3.70
N SER A 378 -18.89 -6.86 -4.66
CA SER A 378 -17.56 -7.49 -4.72
C SER A 378 -16.44 -6.51 -5.10
N PHE A 379 -15.20 -7.01 -5.07
CA PHE A 379 -14.04 -6.25 -5.48
C PHE A 379 -13.93 -6.22 -7.02
N PHE A 380 -13.71 -5.02 -7.54
CA PHE A 380 -13.15 -4.75 -8.86
C PHE A 380 -12.50 -3.36 -8.77
N GLN A 381 -11.53 -3.10 -9.63
CA GLN A 381 -10.72 -1.87 -9.56
C GLN A 381 -11.63 -0.63 -9.57
N ASN A 382 -11.30 0.37 -8.73
CA ASN A 382 -12.18 1.51 -8.48
C ASN A 382 -11.80 2.75 -9.31
N ASN A 383 -10.70 2.69 -10.06
CA ASN A 383 -10.29 3.74 -10.99
C ASN A 383 -10.18 3.10 -12.36
N ASN A 384 -11.24 3.24 -13.16
CA ASN A 384 -11.28 2.74 -14.53
C ASN A 384 -10.22 3.43 -15.41
N SER A 385 -10.04 4.74 -15.22
CA SER A 385 -9.27 5.58 -16.15
C SER A 385 -7.79 5.18 -16.26
N ILE A 386 -7.19 4.67 -15.18
CA ILE A 386 -5.78 4.25 -15.17
C ILE A 386 -5.57 2.81 -15.69
N LEU A 387 -6.63 1.98 -15.75
CA LEU A 387 -6.50 0.56 -16.11
C LEU A 387 -5.89 0.30 -17.49
N PRO A 388 -6.23 1.06 -18.56
CA PRO A 388 -5.54 0.90 -19.84
C PRO A 388 -4.03 1.08 -19.74
N VAL A 389 -3.57 2.19 -19.14
CA VAL A 389 -2.13 2.48 -18.97
C VAL A 389 -1.46 1.44 -18.09
N PHE A 390 -2.14 1.03 -17.02
CA PHE A 390 -1.62 0.05 -16.08
C PHE A 390 -1.50 -1.35 -16.70
N THR A 391 -2.56 -1.85 -17.33
CA THR A 391 -2.54 -3.18 -17.98
C THR A 391 -1.60 -3.22 -19.18
N GLN A 392 -1.46 -2.11 -19.91
CA GLN A 392 -0.43 -1.96 -20.94
C GLN A 392 0.98 -2.06 -20.37
N TYR A 393 1.26 -1.41 -19.23
CA TYR A 393 2.56 -1.57 -18.56
C TYR A 393 2.83 -3.03 -18.16
N ILE A 394 1.84 -3.73 -17.60
CA ILE A 394 1.99 -5.15 -17.28
C ILE A 394 2.22 -5.97 -18.55
N ARG A 395 1.52 -5.68 -19.65
CA ARG A 395 1.73 -6.32 -20.96
C ARG A 395 3.17 -6.15 -21.45
N ASP A 396 3.70 -4.94 -21.38
CA ASP A 396 5.04 -4.60 -21.85
C ASP A 396 6.15 -5.25 -21.00
N HIS A 397 5.87 -5.53 -19.73
CA HIS A 397 6.83 -6.13 -18.79
C HIS A 397 6.58 -7.60 -18.46
N ALA A 398 5.49 -8.22 -18.95
CA ALA A 398 5.20 -9.64 -18.74
C ALA A 398 6.15 -10.55 -19.54
N LEU A 399 6.78 -10.00 -20.58
CA LEU A 399 7.83 -10.64 -21.36
C LEU A 399 9.16 -9.89 -21.12
N PRO A 400 10.33 -10.56 -21.21
CA PRO A 400 11.62 -9.90 -21.20
C PRO A 400 11.74 -8.85 -22.32
N PRO A 401 12.50 -7.76 -22.11
CA PRO A 401 12.77 -6.77 -23.14
C PRO A 401 13.30 -7.40 -24.45
N PRO A 402 12.92 -6.87 -25.63
CA PRO A 402 13.48 -7.33 -26.89
C PRO A 402 15.01 -7.27 -26.88
N GLY A 403 15.68 -8.38 -27.22
CA GLY A 403 17.14 -8.48 -27.21
C GLY A 403 17.76 -8.92 -25.88
N SER A 404 17.00 -9.03 -24.79
CA SER A 404 17.49 -9.60 -23.52
C SER A 404 17.35 -11.14 -23.44
N TYR A 405 16.83 -11.77 -24.49
CA TYR A 405 16.71 -13.22 -24.58
C TYR A 405 18.07 -13.84 -24.89
N SER A 406 18.54 -14.74 -24.04
CA SER A 406 19.55 -15.70 -24.48
C SER A 406 18.91 -16.60 -25.54
N PRO A 407 19.54 -16.80 -26.72
CA PRO A 407 19.00 -17.65 -27.77
C PRO A 407 18.82 -19.11 -27.31
N ASP A 408 19.49 -19.52 -26.23
CA ASP A 408 19.42 -20.86 -25.67
C ASP A 408 18.26 -21.08 -24.70
N LEU A 409 17.52 -20.01 -24.35
CA LEU A 409 16.43 -20.08 -23.37
C LEU A 409 15.05 -20.15 -24.04
N PRO A 410 14.12 -20.97 -23.50
CA PRO A 410 12.75 -21.04 -24.01
C PRO A 410 12.05 -19.69 -23.95
N LYS A 411 11.22 -19.40 -24.97
CA LYS A 411 10.34 -18.22 -24.96
C LYS A 411 9.21 -18.43 -23.96
N ILE A 412 8.84 -17.37 -23.25
CA ILE A 412 7.64 -17.39 -22.40
C ILE A 412 6.41 -17.52 -23.30
N GLN A 413 5.61 -18.55 -23.06
CA GLN A 413 4.38 -18.88 -23.78
C GLN A 413 3.15 -18.97 -22.88
N TYR A 414 3.34 -19.04 -21.56
CA TYR A 414 2.27 -19.30 -20.60
C TYR A 414 2.21 -18.24 -19.50
N LEU A 415 0.99 -17.91 -19.08
CA LEU A 415 0.71 -17.01 -17.96
C LEU A 415 -0.03 -17.76 -16.85
N ILE A 416 0.43 -17.55 -15.62
CA ILE A 416 -0.34 -17.84 -14.42
C ILE A 416 -0.65 -16.50 -13.74
N ASP A 417 -1.93 -16.23 -13.54
CA ASP A 417 -2.43 -15.05 -12.83
C ASP A 417 -2.88 -15.51 -11.44
N ALA A 418 -2.02 -15.31 -10.44
CA ALA A 418 -2.29 -15.69 -9.06
C ALA A 418 -3.03 -14.56 -8.34
N TYR A 419 -4.08 -14.91 -7.60
CA TYR A 419 -5.06 -13.97 -7.04
C TYR A 419 -5.86 -13.25 -8.14
N SER A 420 -6.20 -13.99 -9.20
CA SER A 420 -6.77 -13.44 -10.44
C SER A 420 -8.11 -12.70 -10.27
N GLY A 421 -8.81 -12.88 -9.15
CA GLY A 421 -10.12 -12.27 -8.92
C GLY A 421 -11.08 -12.58 -10.07
N SER A 422 -11.63 -11.53 -10.68
CA SER A 422 -12.53 -11.63 -11.84
C SER A 422 -11.81 -11.76 -13.19
N GLY A 423 -10.51 -12.09 -13.18
CA GLY A 423 -9.71 -12.40 -14.36
C GLY A 423 -9.11 -11.20 -15.10
N LEU A 424 -8.82 -10.10 -14.40
CA LEU A 424 -8.33 -8.86 -15.03
C LEU A 424 -7.10 -9.11 -15.91
N PHE A 425 -6.01 -9.62 -15.34
CA PHE A 425 -4.77 -9.85 -16.10
C PHE A 425 -4.88 -11.06 -17.03
N THR A 426 -5.50 -12.15 -16.56
CA THR A 426 -5.74 -13.34 -17.38
C THR A 426 -6.40 -13.00 -18.72
N ILE A 427 -7.40 -12.11 -18.71
CA ILE A 427 -8.16 -11.71 -19.91
C ILE A 427 -7.42 -10.64 -20.72
N THR A 428 -6.98 -9.55 -20.08
CA THR A 428 -6.36 -8.42 -20.79
C THR A 428 -5.02 -8.79 -21.43
N LEU A 429 -4.27 -9.73 -20.83
CA LEU A 429 -2.98 -10.21 -21.33
C LEU A 429 -3.11 -11.46 -22.22
N SER A 430 -4.30 -12.03 -22.38
CA SER A 430 -4.55 -13.28 -23.10
C SER A 430 -4.01 -13.32 -24.53
N SER A 431 -3.84 -12.15 -25.16
CA SER A 431 -3.31 -12.06 -26.51
C SER A 431 -1.83 -12.38 -26.63
N LEU A 432 -1.06 -12.26 -25.54
CA LEU A 432 0.39 -12.46 -25.52
C LEU A 432 0.80 -13.93 -25.38
N PHE A 433 -0.07 -14.76 -24.81
CA PHE A 433 0.27 -16.11 -24.39
C PHE A 433 -0.50 -17.14 -25.21
N LYS A 434 0.10 -18.32 -25.35
CA LYS A 434 -0.57 -19.50 -25.92
C LYS A 434 -1.73 -19.95 -25.04
N SER A 435 -1.52 -19.93 -23.72
CA SER A 435 -2.56 -20.24 -22.73
C SER A 435 -2.28 -19.47 -21.42
N SER A 436 -3.36 -19.01 -20.78
CA SER A 436 -3.35 -18.27 -19.53
C SER A 436 -4.25 -18.97 -18.51
N THR A 437 -3.81 -19.03 -17.25
CA THR A 437 -4.59 -19.62 -16.15
C THR A 437 -4.71 -18.64 -14.99
N GLY A 438 -5.94 -18.23 -14.69
CA GLY A 438 -6.27 -17.46 -13.49
C GLY A 438 -6.57 -18.38 -12.31
N ILE A 439 -5.96 -18.11 -11.16
CA ILE A 439 -6.16 -18.86 -9.92
C ILE A 439 -6.59 -17.90 -8.81
N ASP A 440 -7.66 -18.23 -8.12
CA ASP A 440 -8.16 -17.48 -6.97
C ASP A 440 -8.74 -18.44 -5.92
N ILE A 441 -8.82 -18.02 -4.66
CA ILE A 441 -9.45 -18.80 -3.60
C ILE A 441 -10.98 -18.64 -3.59
N SER A 442 -11.50 -17.57 -4.19
CA SER A 442 -12.91 -17.25 -4.20
C SER A 442 -13.63 -17.88 -5.40
N ASP A 443 -14.52 -18.84 -5.12
CA ASP A 443 -15.40 -19.43 -6.14
C ASP A 443 -16.24 -18.38 -6.86
N ALA A 444 -16.73 -17.36 -6.15
CA ALA A 444 -17.54 -16.29 -6.74
C ALA A 444 -16.73 -15.43 -7.73
N SER A 445 -15.46 -15.16 -7.41
CA SER A 445 -14.53 -14.48 -8.32
C SER A 445 -14.28 -15.32 -9.57
N ILE A 446 -14.04 -16.63 -9.41
CA ILE A 446 -13.80 -17.55 -10.53
C ILE A 446 -15.01 -17.71 -11.43
N ILE A 447 -16.23 -17.73 -10.89
CA ILE A 447 -17.47 -17.71 -11.68
C ILE A 447 -17.53 -16.43 -12.53
N SER A 448 -17.24 -15.27 -11.92
CA SER A 448 -17.20 -13.99 -12.63
C SER A 448 -16.10 -13.98 -13.70
N ALA A 449 -14.93 -14.56 -13.41
CA ALA A 449 -13.81 -14.62 -14.34
C ALA A 449 -14.12 -15.48 -15.59
N ARG A 450 -14.75 -16.64 -15.40
CA ARG A 450 -15.23 -17.48 -16.53
C ARG A 450 -16.25 -16.74 -17.38
N ARG A 451 -17.22 -16.07 -16.73
CA ARG A 451 -18.21 -15.24 -17.43
C ARG A 451 -17.56 -14.12 -18.23
N ASN A 452 -16.55 -13.46 -17.66
CA ASN A 452 -15.81 -12.41 -18.35
C ASN A 452 -15.01 -12.96 -19.55
N ALA A 453 -14.39 -14.14 -19.44
CA ALA A 453 -13.75 -14.75 -20.60
C ALA A 453 -14.74 -15.07 -21.73
N GLU A 454 -15.92 -15.61 -21.41
CA GLU A 454 -17.00 -15.82 -22.39
C GLU A 454 -17.44 -14.51 -23.06
N LEU A 455 -17.67 -13.44 -22.27
CA LEU A 455 -18.05 -12.13 -22.78
C LEU A 455 -17.00 -11.54 -23.74
N ASN A 456 -15.74 -11.89 -23.53
CA ASN A 456 -14.61 -11.48 -24.38
C ASN A 456 -14.26 -12.51 -25.46
N LYS A 457 -15.09 -13.53 -25.67
CA LYS A 457 -14.91 -14.57 -26.70
C LYS A 457 -13.58 -15.32 -26.57
N LEU A 458 -13.13 -15.54 -25.33
CA LEU A 458 -11.93 -16.30 -25.00
C LEU A 458 -12.35 -17.70 -24.57
N ASP A 459 -11.95 -18.71 -25.33
CA ASP A 459 -12.22 -20.10 -25.00
C ASP A 459 -11.25 -20.65 -23.93
N ALA A 460 -11.58 -21.83 -23.40
CA ALA A 460 -10.82 -22.47 -22.33
C ALA A 460 -9.40 -22.91 -22.71
N SER A 461 -9.10 -23.03 -24.02
CA SER A 461 -7.74 -23.33 -24.50
C SER A 461 -6.82 -22.11 -24.42
N ARG A 462 -7.40 -20.90 -24.40
CA ARG A 462 -6.67 -19.63 -24.24
C ARG A 462 -6.70 -19.10 -22.82
N CYS A 463 -7.86 -19.14 -22.16
CA CYS A 463 -8.05 -18.64 -20.80
C CYS A 463 -8.82 -19.66 -19.95
N SER A 464 -8.17 -20.17 -18.90
CA SER A 464 -8.78 -21.07 -17.92
C SER A 464 -8.76 -20.48 -16.53
N PHE A 465 -9.71 -20.88 -15.68
CA PHE A 465 -9.82 -20.39 -14.31
C PHE A 465 -10.09 -21.52 -13.34
N MET A 466 -9.34 -21.54 -12.24
CA MET A 466 -9.46 -22.55 -11.18
C MET A 466 -9.58 -21.91 -9.80
N ALA A 467 -10.48 -22.46 -9.00
CA ALA A 467 -10.53 -22.18 -7.58
C ALA A 467 -9.50 -23.08 -6.88
N ALA A 468 -8.53 -22.50 -6.19
CA ALA A 468 -7.52 -23.25 -5.46
C ALA A 468 -7.14 -22.55 -4.15
N ASP A 469 -6.97 -23.34 -3.09
CA ASP A 469 -6.36 -22.84 -1.86
C ASP A 469 -4.89 -22.49 -2.12
N ALA A 470 -4.43 -21.36 -1.57
CA ALA A 470 -3.05 -20.88 -1.70
C ALA A 470 -1.96 -21.97 -1.49
N PRO A 471 -2.07 -22.94 -0.55
CA PRO A 471 -1.10 -24.03 -0.35
C PRO A 471 -1.02 -25.10 -1.46
N LYS A 472 -1.91 -25.04 -2.46
CA LYS A 472 -1.99 -26.02 -3.56
C LYS A 472 -1.97 -25.36 -4.93
N LEU A 473 -1.67 -24.07 -5.01
CA LEU A 473 -1.85 -23.24 -6.20
C LEU A 473 -1.08 -23.81 -7.42
N PHE A 474 0.15 -24.25 -7.22
CA PHE A 474 0.99 -24.78 -8.31
C PHE A 474 0.90 -26.30 -8.51
N LYS A 475 0.19 -27.04 -7.65
CA LYS A 475 0.13 -28.52 -7.76
C LYS A 475 -0.61 -29.01 -9.00
N GLN A 476 -1.52 -28.19 -9.53
CA GLN A 476 -2.36 -28.52 -10.70
C GLN A 476 -1.90 -27.80 -11.97
N VAL A 477 -0.84 -26.99 -11.87
CA VAL A 477 -0.28 -26.26 -13.01
C VAL A 477 0.57 -27.22 -13.84
N THR A 478 0.32 -27.27 -15.14
CA THR A 478 1.03 -28.14 -16.09
C THR A 478 2.04 -27.39 -16.98
N TYR A 479 2.17 -26.07 -16.82
CA TYR A 479 3.04 -25.26 -17.66
C TYR A 479 4.53 -25.47 -17.34
N PRO A 480 5.42 -25.52 -18.36
CA PRO A 480 6.85 -25.54 -18.15
C PRO A 480 7.32 -24.26 -17.47
N LYS A 481 8.04 -24.39 -16.34
CA LYS A 481 8.50 -23.24 -15.54
C LYS A 481 9.32 -22.22 -16.36
N ASP A 482 10.15 -22.70 -17.28
CA ASP A 482 11.04 -21.88 -18.11
C ASP A 482 10.30 -21.10 -19.21
N GLU A 483 9.06 -21.47 -19.49
CA GLU A 483 8.18 -20.83 -20.48
C GLU A 483 7.04 -20.05 -19.82
N THR A 484 7.08 -19.85 -18.49
CA THR A 484 5.96 -19.31 -17.71
C THR A 484 6.32 -17.99 -17.04
N VAL A 485 5.41 -17.02 -17.15
CA VAL A 485 5.37 -15.84 -16.28
C VAL A 485 4.26 -15.99 -15.24
N VAL A 486 4.51 -15.54 -14.01
CA VAL A 486 3.49 -15.43 -12.97
C VAL A 486 3.21 -13.95 -12.68
N VAL A 487 1.96 -13.53 -12.88
CA VAL A 487 1.45 -12.25 -12.36
C VAL A 487 0.84 -12.52 -10.99
N ILE A 488 1.11 -11.65 -10.01
CA ILE A 488 0.62 -11.79 -8.63
C ILE A 488 -0.05 -10.48 -8.23
N ASP A 489 -1.29 -10.53 -7.76
CA ASP A 489 -2.00 -9.37 -7.20
C ASP A 489 -2.65 -9.72 -5.84
N PRO A 490 -1.84 -9.88 -4.78
CA PRO A 490 -2.32 -10.40 -3.51
C PRO A 490 -3.13 -9.33 -2.73
N PRO A 491 -3.89 -9.73 -1.70
CA PRO A 491 -4.54 -8.79 -0.80
C PRO A 491 -3.51 -7.93 -0.04
N ARG A 492 -3.95 -6.85 0.63
CA ARG A 492 -3.12 -5.89 1.39
C ARG A 492 -2.08 -6.47 2.37
N LYS A 493 -2.25 -7.72 2.80
CA LYS A 493 -1.32 -8.44 3.69
C LYS A 493 -0.11 -9.06 2.95
N GLY A 494 -0.08 -8.96 1.62
CA GLY A 494 0.85 -9.63 0.74
C GLY A 494 0.57 -11.13 0.58
N CYS A 495 1.54 -11.82 0.01
CA CYS A 495 1.57 -13.27 -0.10
C CYS A 495 1.81 -13.90 1.27
N ASP A 496 1.25 -15.10 1.48
CA ASP A 496 1.66 -15.91 2.62
C ASP A 496 2.95 -16.71 2.30
N GLU A 497 3.62 -17.15 3.36
CA GLU A 497 4.88 -17.91 3.27
C GLU A 497 4.72 -19.19 2.43
N SER A 498 3.56 -19.85 2.53
CA SER A 498 3.27 -21.06 1.76
C SER A 498 3.21 -20.78 0.26
N PHE A 499 2.61 -19.66 -0.15
CA PHE A 499 2.57 -19.24 -1.54
C PHE A 499 3.97 -18.89 -2.06
N LEU A 500 4.75 -18.09 -1.33
CA LEU A 500 6.12 -17.71 -1.73
C LEU A 500 7.03 -18.94 -1.88
N SER A 501 6.94 -19.88 -0.94
CA SER A 501 7.67 -21.16 -1.01
C SER A 501 7.28 -21.98 -2.25
N GLN A 502 5.99 -22.07 -2.58
CA GLN A 502 5.56 -22.77 -3.79
C GLN A 502 5.98 -22.05 -5.07
N LEU A 503 5.98 -20.72 -5.09
CA LEU A 503 6.42 -19.93 -6.24
C LEU A 503 7.91 -20.15 -6.50
N LEU A 504 8.73 -20.12 -5.45
CA LEU A 504 10.17 -20.42 -5.53
C LEU A 504 10.42 -21.86 -5.99
N LYS A 505 9.64 -22.82 -5.47
CA LYS A 505 9.71 -24.23 -5.90
C LYS A 505 9.29 -24.43 -7.36
N PHE A 506 8.24 -23.76 -7.81
CA PHE A 506 7.84 -23.80 -9.22
C PHE A 506 8.91 -23.13 -10.10
N GLY A 507 9.45 -22.01 -9.64
CA GLY A 507 10.55 -21.28 -10.26
C GLY A 507 10.23 -20.78 -11.67
N PRO A 508 9.11 -20.06 -11.89
CA PRO A 508 8.78 -19.50 -13.19
C PRO A 508 9.90 -18.60 -13.71
N ARG A 509 9.98 -18.47 -15.03
CA ARG A 509 10.97 -17.62 -15.70
C ARG A 509 10.94 -16.18 -15.22
N ARG A 510 9.74 -15.67 -14.96
CA ARG A 510 9.48 -14.26 -14.68
C ARG A 510 8.32 -14.11 -13.71
N VAL A 511 8.39 -13.09 -12.86
CA VAL A 511 7.32 -12.73 -11.92
C VAL A 511 7.02 -11.25 -12.05
N VAL A 512 5.75 -10.91 -12.24
CA VAL A 512 5.27 -9.52 -12.15
C VAL A 512 4.39 -9.41 -10.92
N TYR A 513 4.90 -8.75 -9.88
CA TYR A 513 4.21 -8.57 -8.62
C TYR A 513 3.51 -7.20 -8.61
N VAL A 514 2.19 -7.20 -8.61
CA VAL A 514 1.31 -6.04 -8.40
C VAL A 514 0.89 -5.98 -6.92
N SER A 515 0.85 -4.79 -6.32
CA SER A 515 0.40 -4.65 -4.93
C SER A 515 -0.22 -3.30 -4.63
N CYS A 516 -1.32 -3.30 -3.86
CA CYS A 516 -1.86 -2.09 -3.24
C CYS A 516 -1.21 -1.74 -1.88
N ASN A 517 -0.25 -2.54 -1.43
CA ASN A 517 0.59 -2.27 -0.26
C ASN A 517 2.06 -2.55 -0.59
N VAL A 518 2.80 -1.48 -0.88
CA VAL A 518 4.21 -1.58 -1.28
C VAL A 518 5.13 -2.04 -0.15
N HIS A 519 4.71 -1.92 1.11
CA HIS A 519 5.50 -2.38 2.26
C HIS A 519 5.50 -3.91 2.40
N THR A 520 4.33 -4.55 2.21
CA THR A 520 4.26 -6.02 2.15
C THR A 520 4.85 -6.57 0.86
N GLN A 521 4.71 -5.84 -0.26
CA GLN A 521 5.40 -6.18 -1.51
C GLN A 521 6.91 -6.18 -1.34
N ALA A 522 7.49 -5.16 -0.71
CA ALA A 522 8.92 -5.09 -0.44
C ALA A 522 9.39 -6.30 0.37
N ARG A 523 8.68 -6.67 1.44
CA ARG A 523 8.94 -7.88 2.23
C ARG A 523 8.95 -9.14 1.36
N ASP A 524 7.90 -9.33 0.57
CA ASP A 524 7.73 -10.55 -0.24
C ASP A 524 8.75 -10.64 -1.37
N VAL A 525 9.04 -9.52 -2.03
CA VAL A 525 10.12 -9.43 -3.03
C VAL A 525 11.47 -9.73 -2.39
N GLY A 526 11.72 -9.27 -1.17
CA GLY A 526 12.90 -9.64 -0.39
C GLY A 526 13.07 -11.16 -0.25
N VAL A 527 11.98 -11.88 0.02
CA VAL A 527 12.00 -13.36 0.07
C VAL A 527 12.33 -13.96 -1.30
N LEU A 528 11.75 -13.45 -2.38
CA LEU A 528 12.01 -13.96 -3.74
C LEU A 528 13.45 -13.71 -4.20
N VAL A 529 14.04 -12.58 -3.82
CA VAL A 529 15.42 -12.22 -4.16
C VAL A 529 16.43 -13.03 -3.35
N ASN A 530 16.17 -13.25 -2.05
CA ASN A 530 17.00 -14.15 -1.24
C ASN A 530 16.93 -15.60 -1.73
N GLY A 531 15.80 -16.00 -2.32
CA GLY A 531 15.63 -17.29 -2.96
C GLY A 531 15.27 -18.43 -2.01
N SER A 532 15.40 -19.65 -2.52
CA SER A 532 15.13 -20.90 -1.79
C SER A 532 16.38 -21.76 -1.61
N GLU A 533 16.30 -22.74 -0.73
CA GLU A 533 17.35 -23.76 -0.52
C GLU A 533 17.65 -24.56 -1.81
N GLU A 534 16.68 -24.68 -2.72
CA GLU A 534 16.83 -25.35 -4.02
C GLU A 534 17.55 -24.46 -5.06
N GLY A 535 18.05 -23.27 -4.67
CA GLY A 535 18.86 -22.38 -5.50
C GLY A 535 18.07 -21.44 -6.41
N VAL A 536 16.75 -21.58 -6.50
CA VAL A 536 15.90 -20.64 -7.26
C VAL A 536 15.84 -19.32 -6.51
N ARG A 537 16.24 -18.24 -7.20
CA ARG A 537 16.13 -16.86 -6.73
C ARG A 537 15.81 -15.91 -7.89
N TYR A 538 15.44 -14.69 -7.55
CA TYR A 538 15.10 -13.65 -8.51
C TYR A 538 16.00 -12.43 -8.37
N GLU A 539 16.14 -11.68 -9.46
CA GLU A 539 16.64 -10.31 -9.45
C GLU A 539 15.50 -9.34 -9.75
N ILE A 540 15.61 -8.12 -9.22
CA ILE A 540 14.62 -7.07 -9.46
C ILE A 540 15.03 -6.31 -10.72
N GLU A 541 14.23 -6.43 -11.78
CA GLU A 541 14.46 -5.72 -13.05
C GLU A 541 13.97 -4.27 -12.96
N SER A 542 12.78 -4.05 -12.39
CA SER A 542 12.24 -2.70 -12.20
C SER A 542 11.25 -2.62 -11.05
N LEU A 543 11.15 -1.43 -10.46
CA LEU A 543 10.20 -1.09 -9.39
C LEU A 543 9.58 0.27 -9.70
N ARG A 544 8.25 0.38 -9.60
CA ARG A 544 7.57 1.67 -9.73
C ARG A 544 6.22 1.71 -9.05
N GLY A 545 5.73 2.92 -8.80
CA GLY A 545 4.36 3.17 -8.36
C GLY A 545 3.40 3.51 -9.50
N PHE A 546 2.10 3.32 -9.24
CA PHE A 546 0.96 3.79 -10.00
C PHE A 546 0.01 4.51 -9.05
N ASP A 547 -0.56 5.60 -9.52
CA ASP A 547 -1.52 6.37 -8.75
C ASP A 547 -2.95 5.96 -9.07
N PHE A 548 -3.47 4.86 -8.49
CA PHE A 548 -4.89 4.53 -8.67
C PHE A 548 -5.82 5.46 -7.89
N PHE A 549 -5.28 6.17 -6.90
CA PHE A 549 -6.06 6.99 -5.99
C PHE A 549 -5.46 8.38 -5.81
N PRO A 550 -5.58 9.24 -6.84
CA PRO A 550 -5.20 10.65 -6.76
C PRO A 550 -5.83 11.34 -5.56
N GLN A 551 -5.18 12.39 -5.06
CA GLN A 551 -5.57 13.10 -3.83
C GLN A 551 -5.42 12.28 -2.54
N THR A 552 -4.90 11.05 -2.61
CA THR A 552 -4.69 10.17 -1.46
C THR A 552 -3.25 9.67 -1.32
N GLY A 553 -2.89 9.21 -0.12
CA GLY A 553 -1.60 8.57 0.19
C GLY A 553 -1.38 7.17 -0.40
N HIS A 554 -2.36 6.58 -1.09
CA HIS A 554 -2.23 5.21 -1.61
C HIS A 554 -1.36 5.17 -2.87
N VAL A 555 -0.56 4.13 -2.99
CA VAL A 555 0.26 3.86 -4.18
C VAL A 555 0.23 2.37 -4.48
N GLU A 556 0.03 2.06 -5.75
CA GLU A 556 -0.01 0.70 -6.28
C GLU A 556 1.37 0.39 -6.86
N GLY A 557 2.09 -0.55 -6.27
CA GLY A 557 3.44 -0.91 -6.70
C GLY A 557 3.43 -2.02 -7.75
N VAL A 558 4.34 -1.91 -8.72
CA VAL A 558 4.69 -3.01 -9.63
C VAL A 558 6.17 -3.31 -9.50
N ALA A 559 6.48 -4.57 -9.20
CA ALA A 559 7.82 -5.12 -9.23
C ALA A 559 7.94 -6.17 -10.34
N VAL A 560 8.90 -5.99 -11.22
CA VAL A 560 9.20 -6.93 -12.31
C VAL A 560 10.46 -7.70 -11.92
N LEU A 561 10.35 -9.02 -11.83
CA LEU A 561 11.41 -9.89 -11.38
C LEU A 561 11.75 -10.92 -12.46
N SER A 562 13.05 -11.15 -12.64
CA SER A 562 13.59 -12.17 -13.54
C SER A 562 14.26 -13.25 -12.72
N ARG A 563 14.03 -14.52 -13.07
CA ARG A 563 14.74 -15.62 -12.41
C ARG A 563 16.20 -15.57 -12.79
N VAL A 564 17.10 -15.68 -11.82
CA VAL A 564 18.54 -15.74 -12.08
C VAL A 564 18.88 -17.14 -12.61
N ASP A 565 19.53 -17.22 -13.78
CA ASP A 565 20.06 -18.48 -14.30
C ASP A 565 21.58 -18.56 -14.07
N GLY A 566 22.06 -19.65 -13.47
CA GLY A 566 23.49 -19.91 -13.34
C GLY A 566 23.84 -20.84 -12.17
N GLU A 567 24.77 -21.77 -12.43
CA GLU A 567 25.31 -22.77 -11.50
C GLU A 567 25.68 -22.18 -10.14
N VAL A 568 25.29 -22.88 -9.07
CA VAL A 568 25.85 -22.67 -7.74
C VAL A 568 27.34 -23.00 -7.85
N LYS A 569 28.19 -21.99 -8.04
CA LYS A 569 29.59 -22.13 -7.63
C LYS A 569 29.55 -22.35 -6.12
N GLY A 570 29.73 -23.60 -5.72
CA GLY A 570 29.99 -23.96 -4.33
C GLY A 570 31.20 -23.16 -3.86
N GLY A 571 30.94 -22.06 -3.17
CA GLY A 571 31.93 -21.44 -2.32
C GLY A 571 31.97 -22.27 -1.06
N ASP A 572 32.92 -23.20 -1.00
CA ASP A 572 33.38 -23.74 0.27
C ASP A 572 33.72 -22.54 1.16
N ALA A 573 32.97 -22.41 2.26
CA ALA A 573 33.34 -21.53 3.35
C ALA A 573 34.55 -22.16 4.06
N GLU A 574 35.74 -21.99 3.48
CA GLU A 574 36.97 -22.17 4.24
C GLU A 574 37.13 -20.97 5.19
N MET A 575 37.06 -21.27 6.48
CA MET A 575 37.49 -20.36 7.53
C MET A 575 38.97 -20.04 7.33
N VAL A 576 39.29 -18.78 7.02
CA VAL A 576 40.66 -18.29 7.07
C VAL A 576 40.94 -17.84 8.49
N ASP A 577 41.57 -18.73 9.25
CA ASP A 577 42.30 -18.40 10.47
C ASP A 577 43.59 -17.67 10.06
N GLY A 578 43.88 -16.55 10.72
CA GLY A 578 44.94 -15.64 10.32
C GLY A 578 46.34 -16.21 10.49
N LYS A 579 47.23 -15.91 9.54
CA LYS A 579 48.66 -15.71 9.75
C LYS A 579 49.24 -14.83 8.66
N GLU A 580 49.77 -13.69 9.08
CA GLU A 580 50.59 -12.78 8.28
C GLU A 580 51.88 -13.48 7.82
N GLU A 581 52.20 -13.36 6.54
CA GLU A 581 53.58 -13.36 6.06
C GLU A 581 53.78 -12.21 5.07
N VAL A 582 54.75 -11.36 5.41
CA VAL A 582 55.18 -10.19 4.65
C VAL A 582 56.30 -10.61 3.69
N ALA A 583 56.15 -10.36 2.39
CA ALA A 583 57.27 -10.36 1.45
C ALA A 583 57.06 -9.39 0.26
N LYS A 584 57.70 -8.22 0.39
CA LYS A 584 58.34 -7.34 -0.61
C LYS A 584 57.90 -7.42 -2.09
N GLU A 585 57.29 -6.32 -2.57
CA GLU A 585 57.16 -5.99 -4.00
C GLU A 585 58.38 -5.20 -4.51
N GLU A 586 58.89 -5.57 -5.70
CA GLU A 586 59.73 -4.74 -6.57
C GLU A 586 58.88 -4.17 -7.72
N PRO A 587 59.17 -2.95 -8.23
CA PRO A 587 58.33 -2.26 -9.21
C PRO A 587 58.70 -2.61 -10.65
N THR A 588 57.71 -2.73 -11.53
CA THR A 588 57.92 -2.79 -13.00
C THR A 588 57.16 -1.67 -13.72
N GLU A 589 57.83 -1.13 -14.73
CA GLU A 589 57.61 0.13 -15.45
C GLU A 589 56.38 0.18 -16.37
N PRO A 590 55.89 1.37 -16.76
CA PRO A 590 54.75 1.52 -17.68
C PRO A 590 55.16 1.58 -19.16
N GLU A 591 54.39 0.90 -20.03
CA GLU A 591 54.52 0.98 -21.49
C GLU A 591 53.78 2.20 -22.11
N PRO A 592 54.23 2.70 -23.29
CA PRO A 592 53.86 4.02 -23.80
C PRO A 592 52.65 4.05 -24.75
N ALA A 593 51.98 5.21 -24.78
CA ALA A 593 50.86 5.56 -25.64
C ALA A 593 51.24 5.66 -27.13
N LYS A 594 50.35 5.20 -28.01
CA LYS A 594 50.46 5.36 -29.47
C LYS A 594 49.50 6.43 -29.97
N GLU A 595 50.05 7.31 -30.80
CA GLU A 595 49.41 8.42 -31.53
C GLU A 595 48.46 7.93 -32.63
N GLU A 596 47.35 8.64 -32.85
CA GLU A 596 46.53 8.57 -34.07
C GLU A 596 46.61 9.89 -34.86
N PRO A 597 46.59 9.86 -36.21
CA PRO A 597 47.00 10.99 -37.04
C PRO A 597 45.85 11.92 -37.46
N VAL A 598 46.24 13.17 -37.67
CA VAL A 598 45.49 14.32 -38.19
C VAL A 598 45.11 14.13 -39.67
N LEU A 599 43.88 14.49 -40.04
CA LEU A 599 43.47 14.69 -41.44
C LEU A 599 42.71 16.02 -41.61
N ASN A 600 43.09 16.70 -42.69
CA ASN A 600 42.94 18.13 -42.98
C ASN A 600 41.54 18.61 -43.41
N GLU A 601 41.35 19.92 -43.21
CA GLU A 601 40.32 20.81 -43.79
C GLU A 601 40.35 20.85 -45.34
N ILE A 602 39.16 20.91 -45.96
CA ILE A 602 38.94 21.58 -47.27
C ILE A 602 37.63 22.39 -47.23
N LYS A 603 37.71 23.58 -47.83
CA LYS A 603 36.80 24.73 -47.88
C LYS A 603 35.46 24.56 -48.62
N MET A 604 34.58 25.50 -48.29
CA MET A 604 33.32 25.97 -48.92
C MET A 604 33.35 26.20 -50.44
N SER A 605 32.21 25.98 -51.11
CA SER A 605 31.59 26.93 -52.06
C SER A 605 30.20 26.46 -52.55
N GLU A 606 29.27 27.43 -52.56
CA GLU A 606 27.89 27.51 -53.13
C GLU A 606 26.73 26.77 -52.44
#